data_AF-A0A379VX32-F1
#
_entry.id   AF-A0A379VX32-F1
#
_cell.length_a   1.000
_cell.length_b   1.000
_cell.length_c   1.000
_cell.angle_alpha   90.00
_cell.angle_beta   90.00
_cell.angle_gamma   90.00
#
_symmetry.space_group_name_H-M   'P 1'
#
loop_
_entity.id
_entity.type
_entity.pdbx_description
1 polymer ?
#
loop_
_entity_poly.entity_id
_entity_poly.type
_entity_poly.pdbx_seq_one_letter_code
_entity_poly.pdbx_strand_id
1 'polypeptide(L)'
;MRFRMVWAVVELIIAALVLANPVSRWLGLAGGVLAFLTPFVTLSFLITTPEAWVMPLGDAHYGFPYLSGAGRLVLKDTLMLAGAVMIMADSARSLLLQRQ
;
A
#
# COMPACT_ATOMS: atom_id res chain seq x y z
N MET A 1 -11.97 8.33 -15.10
CA MET A 1 -10.56 8.08 -15.53
C MET A 1 -9.54 8.94 -14.79
N ARG A 2 -9.78 10.24 -14.55
CA ARG A 2 -8.80 11.16 -13.93
C ARG A 2 -8.28 10.74 -12.53
N PHE A 3 -9.17 10.31 -11.63
CA PHE A 3 -8.80 9.93 -10.25
C PHE A 3 -7.84 8.73 -10.20
N ARG A 4 -8.11 7.68 -10.99
CA ARG A 4 -7.27 6.47 -11.05
C ARG A 4 -5.84 6.74 -11.52
N MET A 5 -5.65 7.71 -12.42
CA MET A 5 -4.31 8.10 -12.88
C MET A 5 -3.52 8.83 -11.80
N VAL A 6 -4.16 9.72 -11.04
CA VAL A 6 -3.49 10.48 -9.96
C VAL A 6 -2.94 9.52 -8.90
N TRP A 7 -3.74 8.55 -8.46
CA TRP A 7 -3.30 7.53 -7.51
C TRP A 7 -2.14 6.69 -8.04
N ALA A 8 -2.18 6.28 -9.30
CA ALA A 8 -1.10 5.53 -9.91
C ALA A 8 0.22 6.33 -9.94
N VAL A 9 0.16 7.63 -10.23
CA VAL A 9 1.36 8.49 -10.23
C VAL A 9 1.93 8.64 -8.83
N VAL A 10 1.07 8.84 -7.82
CA VAL A 10 1.49 8.95 -6.41
C VAL A 10 2.19 7.67 -5.96
N GLU A 11 1.61 6.50 -6.28
CA GLU A 11 2.20 5.20 -5.94
C GLU A 11 3.56 4.98 -6.62
N LEU A 12 3.73 5.41 -7.87
CA LEU A 12 5.01 5.34 -8.57
C LEU A 12 6.07 6.23 -7.93
N ILE A 13 5.70 7.42 -7.47
CA ILE A 13 6.62 8.32 -6.74
C ILE A 13 7.04 7.68 -5.43
N ILE A 14 6.09 7.10 -4.68
CA ILE A 14 6.39 6.38 -3.43
C ILE A 14 7.32 5.20 -3.69
N ALA A 15 7.07 4.41 -4.73
CA ALA A 15 7.94 3.30 -5.12
C ALA A 15 9.35 3.79 -5.48
N ALA A 16 9.49 4.91 -6.18
CA ALA A 16 10.79 5.50 -6.48
C ALA A 16 11.53 5.96 -5.21
N LEU A 17 10.83 6.56 -4.24
CA LEU A 17 11.40 6.94 -2.95
C LEU A 17 11.87 5.73 -2.15
N VAL A 18 11.09 4.65 -2.16
CA VAL A 18 11.47 3.37 -1.56
C VAL A 18 12.73 2.80 -2.21
N LEU A 19 12.80 2.79 -3.55
CA LEU A 19 13.98 2.32 -4.29
C LEU A 19 15.22 3.19 -4.07
N ALA A 20 15.05 4.46 -3.68
CA ALA A 20 16.15 5.35 -3.31
C ALA A 20 16.79 5.00 -1.94
N ASN A 21 16.27 4.01 -1.20
CA ASN A 21 16.81 3.58 0.10
C ASN A 21 18.34 3.30 0.12
N PRO A 22 18.95 2.63 -0.88
CA PRO A 22 20.39 2.39 -0.89
C PRO A 22 21.22 3.68 -1.02
N VAL A 23 20.68 4.70 -1.69
CA VAL A 23 21.37 5.99 -1.92
C VAL A 23 21.19 6.91 -0.71
N SER A 24 19.98 6.95 -0.15
CA SER A 24 19.67 7.72 1.05
C SER A 24 18.68 6.95 1.92
N ARG A 25 19.15 6.52 3.09
CA ARG A 25 18.34 5.82 4.09
C ARG A 25 17.17 6.68 4.59
N TRP A 26 17.31 8.01 4.57
CA TRP A 26 16.22 8.95 4.88
C TRP A 26 15.12 8.95 3.82
N LEU A 27 15.49 8.92 2.54
CA LEU A 27 14.51 8.83 1.46
C LEU A 27 13.80 7.48 1.46
N GLY A 28 14.55 6.40 1.71
CA GLY A 28 13.97 5.06 1.88
C GLY A 28 12.98 4.98 3.04
N LEU A 29 13.31 5.59 4.19
CA LEU A 29 12.41 5.66 5.34
C LEU A 29 11.16 6.48 5.03
N ALA A 30 11.30 7.65 4.42
CA ALA A 30 10.17 8.48 4.01
C ALA A 30 9.27 7.75 3.00
N GLY A 31 9.86 7.09 1.99
CA GLY A 31 9.15 6.24 1.05
C GLY A 31 8.43 5.08 1.73
N GLY A 32 9.08 4.42 2.70
CA GLY A 32 8.47 3.34 3.48
C GLY A 32 7.28 3.81 4.32
N VAL A 33 7.38 4.96 4.98
CA VAL A 33 6.26 5.54 5.76
C VAL A 33 5.09 5.90 4.84
N LEU A 34 5.35 6.54 3.71
CA LEU A 34 4.32 6.87 2.73
C LEU A 34 3.67 5.60 2.15
N ALA A 35 4.48 4.58 1.86
CA ALA A 35 4.01 3.28 1.39
C ALA A 35 3.14 2.57 2.44
N PHE A 36 3.47 2.72 3.72
CA PHE A 36 2.68 2.15 4.82
C PHE A 36 1.33 2.85 4.99
N LEU A 37 1.28 4.18 4.81
CA LEU A 37 0.05 4.96 4.98
C LEU A 37 -0.94 4.81 3.81
N THR A 38 -0.44 4.57 2.60
CA THR A 38 -1.26 4.51 1.37
C THR A 38 -2.37 3.45 1.45
N PRO A 39 -2.10 2.20 1.88
CA PRO A 39 -3.11 1.15 2.15
C PRO A 39 -4.29 1.59 3.00
N PHE A 40 -4.10 2.47 4.00
CA PHE A 40 -5.21 2.91 4.84
C PHE A 40 -6.21 3.76 4.06
N VAL A 41 -5.73 4.59 3.14
CA VAL A 41 -6.59 5.41 2.30
C VAL A 41 -7.28 4.54 1.25
N THR A 42 -6.58 3.61 0.61
CA THR A 42 -7.14 2.75 -0.44
C THR A 42 -8.13 1.72 0.13
N LEU A 43 -7.82 1.12 1.28
CA LEU A 43 -8.73 0.20 1.95
C LEU A 43 -9.94 0.91 2.57
N SER A 44 -9.84 2.20 2.91
CA SER A 44 -11.01 2.97 3.36
C SER A 44 -12.13 2.98 2.32
N PHE A 45 -11.79 2.91 1.03
CA PHE A 45 -12.78 2.79 -0.04
C PHE A 45 -13.60 1.51 0.08
N LEU A 46 -13.04 0.39 0.52
CA LEU A 46 -13.86 -0.80 0.74
C LEU A 46 -14.97 -0.54 1.75
N ILE A 47 -14.69 0.24 2.80
CA ILE A 47 -15.68 0.54 3.84
C ILE A 47 -16.72 1.55 3.34
N THR A 48 -16.26 2.59 2.63
CA THR A 48 -17.15 3.68 2.17
C THR A 48 -17.95 3.33 0.91
N THR A 49 -17.60 2.24 0.23
CA THR A 49 -18.06 1.90 -1.13
C THR A 49 -18.66 0.49 -1.12
N PRO A 50 -19.91 0.32 -0.64
CA PRO A 50 -20.55 -0.98 -0.46
C PRO A 50 -20.70 -1.80 -1.77
N GLU A 51 -20.71 -1.14 -2.92
CA GLU A 51 -20.70 -1.76 -4.25
C GLU A 51 -19.40 -2.53 -4.58
N ALA A 52 -18.33 -2.31 -3.80
CA ALA A 52 -17.11 -3.10 -3.91
C ALA A 52 -17.28 -4.52 -3.35
N TRP A 53 -18.29 -4.75 -2.50
CA TRP A 53 -18.58 -6.04 -1.86
C TRP A 53 -19.36 -6.95 -2.80
N VAL A 54 -19.10 -8.26 -2.73
CA VAL A 54 -19.77 -9.24 -3.59
C VAL A 54 -21.22 -9.39 -3.13
N MET A 55 -22.16 -9.10 -4.02
CA MET A 55 -23.60 -9.19 -3.74
C MET A 55 -24.01 -10.65 -3.47
N PRO A 56 -25.01 -10.88 -2.62
CA PRO A 56 -25.53 -12.21 -2.33
C PRO A 56 -26.37 -12.71 -3.52
N LEU A 57 -25.74 -13.41 -4.48
CA LEU A 57 -26.40 -14.04 -5.63
C LEU A 57 -26.92 -15.47 -5.34
N GLY A 58 -26.86 -15.92 -4.08
CA GLY A 58 -27.21 -17.28 -3.67
C GLY A 58 -26.02 -18.22 -3.46
N ASP A 59 -24.79 -17.73 -3.66
CA ASP A 59 -23.55 -18.44 -3.36
C ASP A 59 -23.12 -18.32 -1.90
N ALA A 60 -22.43 -19.34 -1.38
CA ALA A 60 -21.92 -19.37 0.01
C ALA A 60 -20.81 -18.33 0.28
N HIS A 61 -20.16 -17.81 -0.76
CA HIS A 61 -19.08 -16.83 -0.66
C HIS A 61 -19.57 -15.45 -1.11
N TYR A 62 -20.25 -14.73 -0.21
CA TYR A 62 -20.73 -13.36 -0.41
C TYR A 62 -20.10 -12.40 0.60
N GLY A 63 -20.20 -11.10 0.34
CA GLY A 63 -19.56 -10.07 1.16
C GLY A 63 -18.16 -9.76 0.69
N PHE A 64 -17.15 -10.54 1.04
CA PHE A 64 -15.77 -10.13 0.80
C PHE A 64 -15.38 -10.17 -0.70
N PRO A 65 -14.69 -9.14 -1.22
CA PRO A 65 -14.29 -9.05 -2.63
C PRO A 65 -13.13 -9.97 -2.97
N TYR A 66 -13.32 -11.29 -2.97
CA TYR A 66 -12.28 -12.23 -3.39
C TYR A 66 -12.01 -12.10 -4.89
N LEU A 67 -10.76 -11.84 -5.30
CA LEU A 67 -10.26 -11.84 -6.69
C LEU A 67 -10.99 -10.89 -7.68
N SER A 68 -11.95 -10.10 -7.22
CA SER A 68 -12.64 -9.06 -7.98
C SER A 68 -11.72 -7.85 -8.20
N GLY A 69 -12.20 -6.83 -8.92
CA GLY A 69 -11.45 -5.57 -9.09
C GLY A 69 -11.01 -4.96 -7.75
N ALA A 70 -11.89 -4.99 -6.74
CA ALA A 70 -11.58 -4.56 -5.37
C ALA A 70 -10.69 -5.57 -4.63
N GLY A 71 -10.85 -6.87 -4.89
CA GLY A 71 -9.97 -7.92 -4.33
C GLY A 71 -8.50 -7.77 -4.69
N ARG A 72 -8.22 -7.37 -5.93
CA ARG A 72 -6.84 -7.07 -6.35
C ARG A 72 -6.25 -5.87 -5.61
N LEU A 73 -7.07 -4.89 -5.21
CA LEU A 73 -6.62 -3.77 -4.38
C LEU A 73 -6.22 -4.26 -2.99
N VAL A 74 -7.05 -5.11 -2.37
CA VAL A 74 -6.76 -5.67 -1.04
C VAL A 74 -5.44 -6.44 -1.02
N LEU A 75 -5.23 -7.28 -2.03
CA LEU A 75 -4.00 -8.07 -2.16
C LEU A 75 -2.77 -7.17 -2.35
N LYS A 76 -2.87 -6.17 -3.26
CA LYS A 76 -1.80 -5.19 -3.50
C LYS A 76 -1.43 -4.46 -2.22
N ASP A 77 -2.44 -3.97 -1.49
CA ASP A 77 -2.25 -3.16 -0.30
C ASP A 77 -1.66 -3.97 0.86
N THR A 78 -2.04 -5.24 0.99
CA THR A 78 -1.44 -6.15 1.97
C THR A 78 0.05 -6.40 1.68
N LEU A 79 0.40 -6.65 0.42
CA LEU A 79 1.80 -6.80 -0.01
C LEU A 79 2.59 -5.51 0.20
N MET A 80 1.98 -4.36 -0.08
CA MET A 80 2.58 -3.05 0.12
C MET A 80 2.86 -2.77 1.59
N LEU A 81 1.94 -3.10 2.51
CA LEU A 81 2.17 -3.00 3.96
C LEU A 81 3.34 -3.89 4.40
N ALA A 82 3.38 -5.13 3.94
CA ALA A 82 4.46 -6.06 4.28
C ALA A 82 5.83 -5.52 3.82
N GLY A 83 5.92 -5.05 2.57
CA GLY A 83 7.15 -4.46 2.05
C GLY A 83 7.56 -3.16 2.78
N ALA A 84 6.59 -2.28 3.04
CA ALA A 84 6.82 -1.00 3.71
C ALA A 84 7.40 -1.20 5.12
N VAL A 85 6.85 -2.12 5.91
CA VAL A 85 7.35 -2.43 7.26
C VAL A 85 8.80 -2.92 7.22
N MET A 86 9.14 -3.79 6.28
CA MET A 86 10.50 -4.32 6.13
C MET A 86 11.51 -3.20 5.80
N ILE A 87 11.16 -2.31 4.87
CA ILE A 87 12.02 -1.19 4.48
C ILE A 87 12.18 -0.20 5.64
N MET A 88 11.09 0.16 6.33
CA MET A 88 11.15 1.04 7.49
C MET A 88 12.06 0.47 8.58
N ALA A 89 11.96 -0.84 8.87
CA ALA A 89 12.81 -1.50 9.86
C ALA A 89 14.29 -1.49 9.45
N ASP A 90 14.60 -1.81 8.19
CA ASP A 90 15.97 -1.79 7.65
C ASP A 90 16.58 -0.37 7.65
N SER A 91 15.83 0.62 7.18
CA SER A 91 16.25 2.02 7.15
C SER A 91 16.45 2.57 8.57
N ALA A 92 15.53 2.30 9.49
CA ALA A 92 15.63 2.75 10.89
C ALA A 92 16.85 2.13 11.58
N ARG A 93 17.06 0.81 11.43
CA ARG A 93 18.23 0.13 11.97
C ARG A 93 19.53 0.71 11.43
N SER A 94 19.60 0.93 10.11
CA SER A 94 20.78 1.51 9.46
C SER A 94 21.08 2.93 9.93
N LEU A 95 20.04 3.77 10.09
CA LEU A 95 20.18 5.15 10.58
C LEU A 95 20.63 5.20 12.04
N LEU A 96 20.17 4.26 12.88
CA LEU A 96 20.62 4.16 14.27
C LEU A 96 22.10 3.73 14.34
N LEU A 97 22.52 2.77 13.52
CA LEU A 97 23.91 2.32 13.45
C LEU A 97 24.86 3.40 12.90
N GLN A 98 24.40 4.27 12.00
CA GLN A 98 25.20 5.40 11.51
C GLN A 98 25.37 6.54 12.53
N ARG A 99 24.53 6.56 13.58
CA ARG A 99 24.58 7.56 14.65
C ARG A 99 25.38 7.12 15.87
N GLN A 100 25.79 5.86 15.93
CA GLN A 100 26.71 5.31 16.93
C GLN A 100 28.13 5.29 16.38
#